data_AF-A0A074WBJ6-F1
#
_entry.id   AF-A0A074WBJ6-F1
#
_cell.length_a   1.000
_cell.length_b   1.000
_cell.length_c   1.000
_cell.angle_alpha   90.00
_cell.angle_beta   90.00
_cell.angle_gamma   90.00
#
_symmetry.space_group_name_H-M   'P 1'
#
loop_
_entity.id
_entity.type
_entity.pdbx_description
1 polymer ?
#
loop_
_entity_poly.entity_id
_entity_poly.type
_entity_poly.pdbx_seq_one_letter_code
_entity_poly.pdbx_strand_id
1 'polypeptide(L)'
;MSTFNYQIISGYMLLRRCWTHRISIAPVGLRARCYSSARHHGITLEKPVQSYISRSSDPFINLSIEHYLLQKSHPESSILFLYVNRPSVIIGRNQNPWLEVNLGLLNAAKTSPDSPSRIENEPPGLGDVDLVRRRSGGGTVFHDGGNVNWTVISPAATFTRDKHAEMVTRALRSCGVGRSRVNERHDIVLDQGTSDFTGAWGPDDDTHSTPWQSSTIRPLKVSGSAYKLTRARALHHGTALLNSPNLHVIPSYLRSPAKQYIKGRSVDSVSSPVGNILLNNDEFIQNVQREYKELYSGAAKAVELGDECLEIEEVRKGHAELSSLEWTYMQTPQFTFSDLPLKPEQKEGEIDYSDAKFRLDVRYGAVTGCQLKLKDSTTQQSERLAQLLEKKHVHEITDWGALFKEAASESAEAMDMAKWVQSMLSIPH
;
A
#
# COMPACT_ATOMS: atom_id res chain seq x y z
N MET A 1 -68.26 18.28 -67.70
CA MET A 1 -67.49 18.05 -68.94
C MET A 1 -66.01 18.04 -68.59
N SER A 2 -65.32 16.98 -69.00
CA SER A 2 -63.88 16.80 -69.23
C SER A 2 -62.89 17.91 -68.79
N THR A 3 -61.96 17.48 -67.92
CA THR A 3 -60.49 17.64 -67.98
C THR A 3 -59.76 18.95 -67.65
N PHE A 4 -58.76 18.80 -66.75
CA PHE A 4 -57.40 19.40 -66.74
C PHE A 4 -57.28 20.89 -66.33
N ASN A 5 -56.28 21.40 -65.60
CA ASN A 5 -55.11 20.88 -64.88
C ASN A 5 -54.48 22.07 -64.09
N TYR A 6 -53.58 21.77 -63.14
CA TYR A 6 -52.52 22.62 -62.54
C TYR A 6 -52.74 23.55 -61.31
N GLN A 7 -51.92 23.25 -60.28
CA GLN A 7 -51.05 24.12 -59.46
C GLN A 7 -51.48 24.68 -58.08
N ILE A 8 -50.90 24.06 -57.02
CA ILE A 8 -50.17 24.56 -55.82
C ILE A 8 -50.85 25.71 -55.00
N ILE A 9 -51.11 25.58 -53.69
CA ILE A 9 -50.19 25.87 -52.56
C ILE A 9 -50.70 25.27 -51.21
N SER A 10 -49.77 24.61 -50.51
CA SER A 10 -49.47 24.49 -49.06
C SER A 10 -50.53 24.22 -47.98
N GLY A 11 -50.20 23.25 -47.11
CA GLY A 11 -50.77 23.07 -45.78
C GLY A 11 -50.25 21.81 -45.08
N TYR A 12 -48.98 21.84 -44.66
CA TYR A 12 -48.24 20.73 -44.04
C TYR A 12 -48.81 20.31 -42.66
N MET A 13 -49.09 19.00 -42.48
CA MET A 13 -49.06 18.33 -41.18
C MET A 13 -48.81 16.82 -41.40
N LEU A 14 -47.61 16.35 -41.04
CA LEU A 14 -47.16 14.97 -41.25
C LEU A 14 -47.30 14.16 -39.95
N LEU A 15 -48.29 13.26 -39.95
CA LEU A 15 -48.38 12.08 -39.09
C LEU A 15 -47.50 10.97 -39.67
N ARG A 16 -46.63 10.34 -38.87
CA ARG A 16 -45.97 9.08 -39.24
C ARG A 16 -46.36 7.95 -38.29
N ARG A 17 -46.95 6.91 -38.86
CA ARG A 17 -47.33 5.64 -38.26
C ARG A 17 -46.09 4.73 -38.13
N CYS A 18 -46.03 4.03 -37.00
CA CYS A 18 -45.03 3.02 -36.64
C CYS A 18 -44.96 1.87 -37.65
N TRP A 19 -43.74 1.47 -37.99
CA TRP A 19 -43.42 0.21 -38.65
C TRP A 19 -42.65 -0.68 -37.69
N THR A 20 -43.10 -1.93 -37.58
CA THR A 20 -42.55 -3.01 -36.76
C THR A 20 -41.20 -3.48 -37.30
N HIS A 21 -40.19 -3.60 -36.43
CA HIS A 21 -39.02 -4.46 -36.66
C HIS A 21 -38.92 -5.45 -35.49
N ARG A 22 -38.81 -6.74 -35.81
CA ARG A 22 -38.53 -7.81 -34.85
C ARG A 22 -37.19 -7.55 -34.17
N ILE A 23 -37.21 -7.33 -32.86
CA ILE A 23 -36.02 -7.40 -32.02
C ILE A 23 -36.00 -8.79 -31.40
N SER A 24 -34.97 -9.57 -31.73
CA SER A 24 -34.67 -10.82 -31.03
C SER A 24 -34.19 -10.47 -29.62
N ILE A 25 -35.06 -10.67 -28.62
CA ILE A 25 -34.71 -10.52 -27.22
C ILE A 25 -33.91 -11.77 -26.83
N ALA A 26 -32.58 -11.66 -26.81
CA ALA A 26 -31.74 -12.63 -26.13
C ALA A 26 -32.00 -12.50 -24.62
N PRO A 27 -32.20 -13.61 -23.88
CA PRO A 27 -32.35 -13.53 -22.44
C PRO A 27 -31.03 -13.03 -21.85
N VAL A 28 -31.09 -11.90 -21.13
CA VAL A 28 -30.00 -11.44 -20.27
C VAL A 28 -29.88 -12.47 -19.15
N GLY A 29 -29.00 -13.44 -19.34
CA GLY A 29 -28.63 -14.38 -18.29
C GLY A 29 -27.98 -13.61 -17.16
N LEU A 30 -28.72 -13.34 -16.09
CA LEU A 30 -28.13 -13.14 -14.78
C LEU A 30 -27.32 -14.42 -14.47
N ARG A 31 -26.01 -14.37 -14.67
CA ARG A 31 -25.09 -15.32 -14.03
C ARG A 31 -25.15 -15.04 -12.53
N ALA A 32 -26.14 -15.59 -11.86
CA ALA A 32 -26.05 -15.85 -10.43
C ALA A 32 -24.85 -16.78 -10.25
N ARG A 33 -23.73 -16.25 -9.75
CA ARG A 33 -22.67 -17.12 -9.25
C ARG A 33 -23.28 -17.84 -8.06
N CYS A 34 -23.51 -19.15 -8.20
CA CYS A 34 -23.76 -20.01 -7.05
C CYS A 34 -22.52 -19.90 -6.16
N TYR A 35 -22.66 -19.19 -5.05
CA TYR A 35 -21.74 -19.34 -3.94
C TYR A 35 -22.03 -20.72 -3.37
N SER A 36 -21.08 -21.64 -3.51
CA SER A 36 -21.14 -22.89 -2.77
C SER A 36 -20.92 -22.55 -1.30
N SER A 37 -21.81 -23.01 -0.40
CA SER A 37 -21.73 -22.84 1.05
C SER A 37 -20.58 -23.62 1.72
N ALA A 38 -19.51 -23.90 0.97
CA ALA A 38 -18.35 -24.62 1.44
C ALA A 38 -17.59 -23.76 2.45
N ARG A 39 -17.57 -24.23 3.71
CA ARG A 39 -16.66 -23.74 4.74
C ARG A 39 -15.25 -24.13 4.34
N HIS A 40 -14.45 -23.15 3.94
CA HIS A 40 -13.02 -23.34 3.74
C HIS A 40 -12.33 -22.80 4.98
N HIS A 41 -11.75 -23.69 5.80
CA HIS A 41 -10.87 -23.29 6.90
C HIS A 41 -11.50 -22.28 7.87
N GLY A 42 -12.79 -22.46 8.17
CA GLY A 42 -13.55 -21.57 9.06
C GLY A 42 -14.16 -20.32 8.40
N ILE A 43 -13.77 -19.98 7.17
CA ILE A 43 -14.33 -18.83 6.42
C ILE A 43 -15.74 -19.15 5.92
N THR A 44 -16.70 -18.27 6.21
CA THR A 44 -18.08 -18.36 5.71
C THR A 44 -18.46 -17.12 4.91
N LEU A 45 -18.27 -17.16 3.60
CA LEU A 45 -18.38 -16.03 2.69
C LEU A 45 -19.78 -15.39 2.58
N GLU A 46 -20.83 -16.12 2.93
CA GLU A 46 -22.23 -15.72 2.75
C GLU A 46 -22.83 -15.00 3.96
N LYS A 47 -22.18 -15.08 5.14
CA LYS A 47 -22.74 -14.46 6.35
C LYS A 47 -22.77 -12.94 6.22
N PRO A 48 -23.86 -12.27 6.65
CA PRO A 48 -24.00 -10.82 6.51
C PRO A 48 -22.98 -10.05 7.36
N VAL A 49 -22.65 -10.56 8.56
CA VAL A 49 -21.65 -9.97 9.46
C VAL A 49 -20.65 -11.05 9.86
N GLN A 50 -19.36 -10.77 9.66
CA GLN A 50 -18.27 -11.72 9.86
C GLN A 50 -17.14 -11.07 10.67
N SER A 51 -16.48 -11.84 11.54
CA SER A 51 -15.31 -11.39 12.28
C SER A 51 -14.25 -12.50 12.29
N TYR A 52 -13.03 -12.13 11.93
CA TYR A 52 -11.89 -13.03 11.81
C TYR A 52 -10.67 -12.45 12.55
N ILE A 53 -9.88 -13.32 13.18
CA ILE A 53 -8.55 -12.99 13.72
C ILE A 53 -7.53 -13.93 13.08
N SER A 54 -6.46 -13.40 12.50
CA SER A 54 -5.34 -14.23 12.05
C SER A 54 -4.38 -14.53 13.20
N ARG A 55 -4.01 -15.81 13.32
CA ARG A 55 -2.90 -16.30 14.14
C ARG A 55 -1.58 -16.33 13.39
N SER A 56 -1.61 -16.17 12.06
CA SER A 56 -0.40 -16.04 11.25
C SER A 56 0.26 -14.68 11.49
N SER A 57 1.58 -14.69 11.69
CA SER A 57 2.39 -13.48 11.68
C SER A 57 2.90 -13.12 10.28
N ASP A 58 2.54 -13.90 9.26
CA ASP A 58 3.03 -13.69 7.90
C ASP A 58 2.27 -12.57 7.16
N PRO A 59 2.95 -11.46 6.79
CA PRO A 59 2.31 -10.37 6.08
C PRO A 59 1.77 -10.78 4.70
N PHE A 60 2.42 -11.70 4.00
CA PHE A 60 1.99 -12.22 2.70
C PHE A 60 0.71 -13.05 2.83
N ILE A 61 0.61 -13.91 3.87
CA ILE A 61 -0.61 -14.69 4.15
C ILE A 61 -1.73 -13.74 4.55
N ASN A 62 -1.50 -12.86 5.53
CA ASN A 62 -2.51 -11.94 6.05
C ASN A 62 -3.09 -11.03 4.96
N LEU A 63 -2.25 -10.42 4.12
CA LEU A 63 -2.71 -9.59 3.00
C LEU A 63 -3.38 -10.41 1.87
N SER A 64 -3.11 -11.71 1.78
CA SER A 64 -3.77 -12.60 0.83
C SER A 64 -5.15 -13.04 1.30
N ILE A 65 -5.30 -13.34 2.60
CA ILE A 65 -6.60 -13.56 3.25
C ILE A 65 -7.46 -12.30 3.12
N GLU A 66 -6.89 -11.13 3.44
CA GLU A 66 -7.54 -9.83 3.28
C GLU A 66 -8.09 -9.64 1.86
N HIS A 67 -7.27 -9.93 0.85
CA HIS A 67 -7.69 -9.82 -0.55
C HIS A 67 -8.76 -10.84 -0.93
N TYR A 68 -8.62 -12.09 -0.47
CA TYR A 68 -9.60 -13.15 -0.70
C TYR A 68 -10.97 -12.77 -0.14
N LEU A 69 -11.03 -12.31 1.12
CA LEU A 69 -12.25 -11.86 1.78
C LEU A 69 -12.91 -10.71 1.02
N LEU A 70 -12.13 -9.77 0.48
CA LEU A 70 -12.65 -8.67 -0.35
C LEU A 70 -13.27 -9.18 -1.66
N GLN A 71 -12.60 -10.09 -2.36
CA GLN A 71 -13.03 -10.55 -3.68
C GLN A 71 -14.17 -11.57 -3.65
N LYS A 72 -14.23 -12.40 -2.62
CA LYS A 72 -15.08 -13.62 -2.64
C LYS A 72 -16.29 -13.55 -1.72
N SER A 73 -16.30 -12.70 -0.70
CA SER A 73 -17.47 -12.64 0.20
C SER A 73 -18.63 -11.89 -0.43
N HIS A 74 -19.83 -12.14 0.10
CA HIS A 74 -21.07 -11.58 -0.42
C HIS A 74 -21.00 -10.03 -0.52
N PRO A 75 -21.50 -9.40 -1.60
CA PRO A 75 -21.42 -7.94 -1.80
C PRO A 75 -21.98 -7.11 -0.64
N GLU A 76 -23.08 -7.56 -0.06
CA GLU A 76 -23.77 -6.90 1.05
C GLU A 76 -23.19 -7.26 2.43
N SER A 77 -22.16 -8.11 2.51
CA SER A 77 -21.58 -8.52 3.79
C SER A 77 -20.56 -7.51 4.33
N SER A 78 -20.59 -7.37 5.65
CA SER A 78 -19.59 -6.66 6.45
C SER A 78 -18.64 -7.66 7.10
N ILE A 79 -17.34 -7.35 7.08
CA ILE A 79 -16.29 -8.23 7.61
C ILE A 79 -15.30 -7.41 8.42
N LEU A 80 -15.01 -7.84 9.65
CA LEU A 80 -13.85 -7.40 10.43
C LEU A 80 -12.76 -8.47 10.32
N PHE A 81 -11.53 -8.06 9.99
CA PHE A 81 -10.35 -8.91 10.01
C PHE A 81 -9.23 -8.22 10.79
N LEU A 82 -8.71 -8.90 11.80
CA LEU A 82 -7.66 -8.40 12.69
C LEU A 82 -6.44 -9.32 12.61
N TYR A 83 -5.23 -8.75 12.57
CA TYR A 83 -4.00 -9.53 12.47
C TYR A 83 -2.78 -8.76 12.95
N VAL A 84 -1.73 -9.47 13.34
CA VAL A 84 -0.41 -8.91 13.69
C VAL A 84 0.60 -9.51 12.74
N ASN A 85 1.51 -8.70 12.21
CA ASN A 85 2.59 -9.19 11.34
C ASN A 85 3.90 -9.24 12.11
N ARG A 86 4.79 -10.15 11.71
CA ARG A 86 6.22 -10.09 12.04
C ARG A 86 6.86 -8.80 11.45
N PRO A 87 8.09 -8.45 11.87
CA PRO A 87 8.81 -7.29 11.36
C PRO A 87 8.75 -7.18 9.83
N SER A 88 8.13 -6.13 9.33
CA SER A 88 7.94 -5.92 7.90
C SER A 88 7.70 -4.45 7.56
N VAL A 89 8.18 -4.02 6.40
CA VAL A 89 7.89 -2.72 5.79
C VAL A 89 6.84 -2.92 4.71
N ILE A 90 5.67 -2.32 4.89
CA ILE A 90 4.54 -2.43 3.96
C ILE A 90 4.44 -1.16 3.10
N ILE A 91 4.80 -1.26 1.83
CA ILE A 91 4.67 -0.15 0.86
C ILE A 91 3.32 -0.19 0.14
N GLY A 92 2.80 0.97 -0.23
CA GLY A 92 1.56 1.13 -1.00
C GLY A 92 1.69 0.67 -2.45
N ARG A 93 0.54 0.43 -3.09
CA ARG A 93 0.44 -0.15 -4.44
C ARG A 93 1.27 0.57 -5.52
N ASN A 94 1.36 1.90 -5.43
CA ASN A 94 2.00 2.77 -6.43
C ASN A 94 3.22 3.51 -5.87
N GLN A 95 3.84 2.99 -4.82
CA GLN A 95 5.05 3.58 -4.24
C GLN A 95 6.32 3.02 -4.89
N ASN A 96 7.40 3.79 -4.82
CA ASN A 96 8.72 3.35 -5.24
C ASN A 96 9.51 2.84 -4.01
N PRO A 97 9.90 1.56 -3.96
CA PRO A 97 10.56 0.99 -2.79
C PRO A 97 11.92 1.67 -2.52
N TRP A 98 12.67 2.04 -3.56
CA TRP A 98 13.93 2.76 -3.45
C TRP A 98 13.77 4.21 -3.00
N LEU A 99 12.58 4.81 -3.10
CA LEU A 99 12.33 6.15 -2.53
C LEU A 99 11.89 6.11 -1.06
N GLU A 100 11.21 5.04 -0.70
CA GLU A 100 10.43 4.96 0.53
C GLU A 100 11.12 4.18 1.64
N VAL A 101 12.03 3.28 1.27
CA VAL A 101 12.61 2.30 2.19
C VAL A 101 14.12 2.29 2.05
N ASN A 102 14.82 2.19 3.17
CA ASN A 102 16.23 1.87 3.18
C ASN A 102 16.42 0.36 2.95
N LEU A 103 16.43 -0.03 1.68
CA LEU A 103 16.45 -1.44 1.28
C LEU A 103 17.70 -2.18 1.74
N GLY A 104 18.84 -1.50 1.89
CA GLY A 104 20.08 -2.11 2.37
C GLY A 104 20.04 -2.53 3.85
N LEU A 105 19.05 -2.08 4.63
CA LEU A 105 18.84 -2.53 6.01
C LEU A 105 17.94 -3.76 6.11
N LEU A 106 17.23 -4.12 5.04
CA LEU A 106 16.32 -5.26 5.05
C LEU A 106 17.10 -6.56 4.86
N ASN A 107 16.78 -7.58 5.66
CA ASN A 107 17.39 -8.92 5.60
C ASN A 107 18.93 -8.91 5.61
N ALA A 108 19.55 -7.90 6.24
CA ALA A 108 20.99 -7.75 6.28
C ALA A 108 21.71 -8.97 6.89
N ALA A 109 21.06 -9.66 7.83
CA ALA A 109 21.59 -10.87 8.47
C ALA A 109 21.60 -12.10 7.54
N LYS A 110 20.70 -12.17 6.56
CA LYS A 110 20.64 -13.23 5.54
C LYS A 110 21.45 -12.92 4.29
N THR A 111 21.84 -11.66 4.13
CA THR A 111 22.67 -11.20 3.03
C THR A 111 24.05 -11.85 3.12
N SER A 112 24.47 -12.52 2.04
CA SER A 112 25.78 -13.18 1.97
C SER A 112 26.90 -12.23 2.42
N PRO A 113 27.91 -12.71 3.17
CA PRO A 113 29.04 -11.88 3.57
C PRO A 113 29.73 -11.16 2.42
N ASP A 114 29.71 -11.77 1.23
CA ASP A 114 30.32 -11.26 -0.01
C ASP A 114 29.36 -10.42 -0.87
N SER A 115 28.12 -10.20 -0.41
CA SER A 115 27.14 -9.43 -1.18
C SER A 115 27.55 -7.96 -1.28
N PRO A 116 27.57 -7.37 -2.48
CA PRO A 116 27.90 -5.95 -2.67
C PRO A 116 26.84 -5.01 -2.06
N SER A 117 25.66 -5.53 -1.72
CA SER A 117 24.59 -4.78 -1.02
C SER A 117 24.73 -4.77 0.50
N ARG A 118 25.72 -5.47 1.08
CA ARG A 118 25.87 -5.57 2.53
C ARG A 118 26.39 -4.25 3.12
N ILE A 119 25.72 -3.74 4.14
CA ILE A 119 26.17 -2.57 4.91
C ILE A 119 27.05 -3.05 6.07
N GLU A 120 28.33 -2.64 6.11
CA GLU A 120 29.31 -3.05 7.13
C GLU A 120 28.98 -2.55 8.55
N ASN A 121 28.33 -1.37 8.64
CA ASN A 121 27.98 -0.72 9.90
C ASN A 121 26.49 -0.92 10.19
N GLU A 122 26.14 -2.05 10.81
CA GLU A 122 24.77 -2.37 11.24
C GLU A 122 24.19 -1.28 12.17
N PRO A 123 22.92 -0.88 12.01
CA PRO A 123 22.08 -0.53 13.14
C PRO A 123 21.44 -1.81 13.73
N PRO A 124 21.20 -1.84 15.05
CA PRO A 124 20.93 -3.07 15.78
C PRO A 124 19.50 -3.61 15.55
N GLY A 125 19.39 -4.94 15.52
CA GLY A 125 18.54 -5.62 16.52
C GLY A 125 17.23 -6.27 16.08
N LEU A 126 16.71 -6.01 14.88
CA LEU A 126 15.38 -6.53 14.48
C LEU A 126 15.40 -7.87 13.73
N GLY A 127 16.56 -8.28 13.21
CA GLY A 127 16.68 -9.48 12.38
C GLY A 127 16.12 -9.27 10.97
N ASP A 128 15.40 -10.25 10.46
CA ASP A 128 14.82 -10.21 9.12
C ASP A 128 13.57 -9.32 9.08
N VAL A 129 13.55 -8.38 8.13
CA VAL A 129 12.45 -7.43 7.94
C VAL A 129 12.01 -7.52 6.49
N ASP A 130 10.81 -8.08 6.27
CA ASP A 130 10.27 -8.29 4.94
C ASP A 130 9.86 -6.96 4.28
N LEU A 131 10.13 -6.80 2.98
CA LEU A 131 9.49 -5.78 2.15
C LEU A 131 8.23 -6.36 1.52
N VAL A 132 7.08 -5.70 1.73
CA VAL A 132 5.81 -6.19 1.18
C VAL A 132 5.05 -5.06 0.50
N ARG A 133 4.68 -5.26 -0.77
CA ARG A 133 3.79 -4.33 -1.48
C ARG A 133 2.34 -4.73 -1.31
N ARG A 134 1.52 -3.87 -0.70
CA ARG A 134 0.06 -4.14 -0.57
C ARG A 134 -0.74 -3.73 -1.80
N ARG A 135 -1.98 -4.24 -1.90
CA ARG A 135 -2.92 -3.98 -3.02
C ARG A 135 -3.71 -2.67 -2.90
N SER A 136 -3.68 -2.01 -1.75
CA SER A 136 -4.28 -0.70 -1.48
C SER A 136 -3.28 0.43 -1.71
N GLY A 137 -3.80 1.66 -1.86
CA GLY A 137 -2.96 2.86 -1.94
C GLY A 137 -2.43 3.32 -0.58
N GLY A 138 -1.91 4.54 -0.50
CA GLY A 138 -1.37 5.15 0.72
C GLY A 138 0.15 5.02 0.84
N GLY A 139 0.69 5.49 1.97
CA GLY A 139 2.13 5.54 2.24
C GLY A 139 2.71 4.26 2.83
N THR A 140 3.99 4.31 3.15
CA THR A 140 4.78 3.21 3.71
C THR A 140 4.63 3.16 5.22
N VAL A 141 4.50 1.96 5.79
CA VAL A 141 4.40 1.73 7.24
C VAL A 141 5.28 0.56 7.67
N PHE A 142 5.68 0.54 8.93
CA PHE A 142 6.41 -0.56 9.54
C PHE A 142 5.48 -1.33 10.48
N HIS A 143 5.50 -2.66 10.41
CA HIS A 143 4.73 -3.54 11.28
C HIS A 143 5.68 -4.39 12.13
N ASP A 144 5.26 -4.71 13.36
CA ASP A 144 5.86 -5.71 14.22
C ASP A 144 4.81 -6.25 15.22
N GLY A 145 5.25 -7.06 16.19
CA GLY A 145 4.39 -7.65 17.21
C GLY A 145 3.63 -6.64 18.08
N GLY A 146 4.08 -5.38 18.16
CA GLY A 146 3.42 -4.30 18.89
C GLY A 146 2.43 -3.49 18.04
N ASN A 147 2.21 -3.88 16.78
CA ASN A 147 1.30 -3.22 15.85
C ASN A 147 0.18 -4.17 15.42
N VAL A 148 -1.06 -3.89 15.84
CA VAL A 148 -2.26 -4.63 15.38
C VAL A 148 -2.81 -3.97 14.13
N ASN A 149 -3.04 -4.77 13.09
CA ASN A 149 -3.72 -4.34 11.88
C ASN A 149 -5.20 -4.67 11.98
N TRP A 150 -6.02 -3.73 11.54
CA TRP A 150 -7.46 -3.87 11.48
C TRP A 150 -7.95 -3.61 10.07
N THR A 151 -8.89 -4.42 9.61
CA THR A 151 -9.51 -4.29 8.30
C THR A 151 -11.01 -4.41 8.46
N VAL A 152 -11.75 -3.48 7.89
CA VAL A 152 -13.19 -3.60 7.69
C VAL A 152 -13.51 -3.59 6.20
N ILE A 153 -14.17 -4.65 5.74
CA ILE A 153 -14.70 -4.76 4.38
C ILE A 153 -16.22 -4.57 4.46
N SER A 154 -16.77 -3.67 3.66
CA SER A 154 -18.20 -3.36 3.68
C SER A 154 -18.73 -3.11 2.26
N PRO A 155 -20.06 -3.02 2.07
CA PRO A 155 -20.64 -2.61 0.79
C PRO A 155 -20.17 -1.21 0.42
N ALA A 156 -19.75 -1.02 -0.84
CA ALA A 156 -19.20 0.26 -1.31
C ALA A 156 -20.18 1.42 -1.13
N ALA A 157 -21.49 1.16 -1.21
CA ALA A 157 -22.55 2.15 -1.04
C ALA A 157 -22.63 2.74 0.39
N THR A 158 -22.13 2.02 1.39
CA THR A 158 -22.22 2.42 2.82
C THR A 158 -20.87 2.80 3.41
N PHE A 159 -19.84 2.85 2.57
CA PHE A 159 -18.47 3.12 2.97
C PHE A 159 -18.22 4.63 3.04
N THR A 160 -17.67 5.08 4.16
CA THR A 160 -17.03 6.39 4.29
C THR A 160 -15.63 6.17 4.88
N ARG A 161 -14.72 7.12 4.62
CA ARG A 161 -13.35 7.02 5.12
C ARG A 161 -13.28 7.07 6.64
N ASP A 162 -14.15 7.84 7.28
CA ASP A 162 -14.16 7.99 8.74
C ASP A 162 -14.80 6.82 9.46
N LYS A 163 -15.88 6.23 8.95
CA LYS A 163 -16.74 5.25 9.66
C LYS A 163 -15.99 4.23 10.51
N HIS A 164 -14.95 3.60 9.95
CA HIS A 164 -14.19 2.57 10.67
C HIS A 164 -13.04 3.15 11.51
N ALA A 165 -12.47 4.29 11.15
CA ALA A 165 -11.50 4.99 12.00
C ALA A 165 -12.19 5.55 13.26
N GLU A 166 -13.42 6.03 13.16
CA GLU A 166 -14.26 6.45 14.28
C GLU A 166 -14.61 5.26 15.18
N MET A 167 -14.95 4.10 14.59
CA MET A 167 -15.17 2.84 15.32
C MET A 167 -13.94 2.45 16.15
N VAL A 168 -12.74 2.49 15.56
CA VAL A 168 -11.50 2.19 16.29
C VAL A 168 -11.20 3.26 17.34
N THR A 169 -11.52 4.54 17.07
CA THR A 169 -11.35 5.63 18.05
C THR A 169 -12.26 5.45 19.27
N ARG A 170 -13.52 5.04 19.08
CA ARG A 170 -14.41 4.68 20.20
C ARG A 170 -13.87 3.50 21.01
N ALA A 171 -13.33 2.47 20.35
CA ALA A 171 -12.67 1.36 21.03
C ALA A 171 -11.51 1.86 21.91
N LEU A 172 -10.64 2.72 21.37
CA LEU A 172 -9.52 3.30 22.12
C LEU A 172 -9.98 4.13 23.32
N ARG A 173 -11.00 4.98 23.15
CA ARG A 173 -11.58 5.78 24.24
C ARG A 173 -12.16 4.90 25.34
N SER A 174 -12.80 3.79 24.99
CA SER A 174 -13.31 2.81 25.96
C SER A 174 -12.21 2.10 26.76
N CYS A 175 -10.99 2.00 26.20
CA CYS A 175 -9.79 1.51 26.90
C CYS A 175 -9.07 2.61 27.70
N GLY A 176 -9.69 3.78 27.90
CA GLY A 176 -9.09 4.90 28.64
C GLY A 176 -8.15 5.78 27.81
N VAL A 177 -8.02 5.57 26.49
CA VAL A 177 -7.19 6.40 25.60
C VAL A 177 -7.99 7.63 25.15
N GLY A 178 -8.44 8.45 26.10
CA GLY A 178 -9.38 9.55 25.83
C GLY A 178 -8.87 10.62 24.86
N ARG A 179 -7.55 10.79 24.76
CA ARG A 179 -6.90 11.74 23.85
C ARG A 179 -6.86 11.31 22.38
N SER A 180 -7.48 10.18 22.03
CA SER A 180 -7.55 9.72 20.64
C SER A 180 -8.65 10.42 19.85
N ARG A 181 -8.33 10.80 18.61
CA ARG A 181 -9.30 11.28 17.62
C ARG A 181 -8.91 10.90 16.20
N VAL A 182 -9.89 10.95 15.31
CA VAL A 182 -9.70 10.95 13.87
C VAL A 182 -9.28 12.36 13.42
N ASN A 183 -8.35 12.45 12.48
CA ASN A 183 -7.94 13.73 11.88
C ASN A 183 -8.52 13.90 10.46
N GLU A 184 -8.27 15.06 9.85
CA GLU A 184 -8.74 15.39 8.49
C GLU A 184 -8.24 14.44 7.40
N ARG A 185 -7.16 13.69 7.67
CA ARG A 185 -6.63 12.66 6.77
C ARG A 185 -7.19 11.27 7.04
N HIS A 186 -8.16 11.16 7.94
CA HIS A 186 -8.78 9.91 8.38
C HIS A 186 -7.79 8.95 9.07
N ASP A 187 -6.71 9.49 9.63
CA ASP A 187 -5.79 8.77 10.52
C ASP A 187 -6.22 8.95 11.97
N ILE A 188 -5.81 8.04 12.86
CA ILE A 188 -6.02 8.20 14.30
C ILE A 188 -4.76 8.79 14.92
N VAL A 189 -4.94 9.86 15.68
CA VAL A 189 -3.88 10.58 16.37
C VAL A 189 -4.20 10.69 17.86
N LEU A 190 -3.16 10.85 18.67
CA LEU A 190 -3.26 11.20 20.08
C LEU A 190 -2.89 12.66 20.23
N ASP A 191 -3.87 13.49 20.61
CA ASP A 191 -3.61 14.88 20.98
C ASP A 191 -2.73 14.92 22.24
N GLN A 192 -1.98 15.99 22.39
CA GLN A 192 -1.00 16.18 23.46
C GLN A 192 -1.43 17.33 24.37
N GLY A 193 -0.77 17.47 25.52
CA GLY A 193 -1.08 18.49 26.51
C GLY A 193 -1.89 17.94 27.69
N THR A 194 -2.39 18.85 28.52
CA THR A 194 -3.22 18.53 29.69
C THR A 194 -4.69 18.66 29.35
N SER A 195 -5.53 17.95 30.09
CA SER A 195 -6.98 18.10 30.02
C SER A 195 -7.56 17.90 31.41
N ASP A 196 -8.54 18.73 31.77
CA ASP A 196 -9.34 18.57 33.00
C ASP A 196 -10.53 17.61 32.79
N PHE A 197 -10.53 16.87 31.68
CA PHE A 197 -11.59 15.92 31.36
C PHE A 197 -11.61 14.76 32.36
N THR A 198 -12.66 14.72 33.17
CA THR A 198 -12.94 13.68 34.17
C THR A 198 -14.14 12.81 33.81
N GLY A 199 -14.79 13.10 32.67
CA GLY A 199 -15.95 12.36 32.17
C GLY A 199 -15.60 11.01 31.54
N ALA A 200 -16.64 10.26 31.17
CA ALA A 200 -16.51 9.08 30.34
C ALA A 200 -17.01 9.40 28.93
N TRP A 201 -16.36 8.83 27.92
CA TRP A 201 -16.80 8.95 26.53
C TRP A 201 -18.07 8.10 26.30
N GLY A 202 -19.09 8.71 25.73
CA GLY A 202 -20.33 8.09 25.28
C GLY A 202 -20.30 7.68 23.80
N PRO A 203 -21.36 6.97 23.34
CA PRO A 203 -21.44 6.46 21.97
C PRO A 203 -21.63 7.56 20.90
N ASP A 204 -22.24 8.69 21.28
CA ASP A 204 -22.56 9.81 20.38
C ASP A 204 -21.51 10.93 20.42
N ASP A 205 -20.42 10.75 21.16
CA ASP A 205 -19.37 11.77 21.26
C ASP A 205 -18.60 11.92 19.95
N ASP A 206 -18.25 13.17 19.64
CA ASP A 206 -17.47 13.50 18.45
C ASP A 206 -16.07 12.86 18.51
N THR A 207 -15.78 11.98 17.57
CA THR A 207 -14.49 11.31 17.42
C THR A 207 -13.44 12.14 16.72
N HIS A 208 -13.77 13.34 16.23
CA HIS A 208 -12.84 14.25 15.54
C HIS A 208 -12.24 15.34 16.44
N SER A 209 -12.71 15.45 17.68
CA SER A 209 -12.22 16.41 18.65
C SER A 209 -11.86 15.76 19.98
N THR A 210 -10.94 16.39 20.70
CA THR A 210 -10.61 16.02 22.09
C THR A 210 -10.42 17.28 22.93
N PRO A 211 -10.64 17.20 24.25
CA PRO A 211 -10.34 18.30 25.17
C PRO A 211 -8.83 18.43 25.49
N TRP A 212 -7.95 17.62 24.89
CA TRP A 212 -6.51 17.74 25.05
C TRP A 212 -5.99 18.79 24.07
N GLN A 213 -5.36 19.84 24.60
CA GLN A 213 -4.85 20.93 23.78
C GLN A 213 -3.39 21.20 24.10
N SER A 214 -2.59 21.38 23.05
CA SER A 214 -1.23 21.87 23.14
C SER A 214 -0.94 22.77 21.94
N SER A 215 -0.43 23.97 22.19
CA SER A 215 0.04 24.88 21.14
C SER A 215 1.46 24.57 20.67
N THR A 216 2.21 23.76 21.43
CA THR A 216 3.64 23.51 21.19
C THR A 216 3.94 22.08 20.74
N ILE A 217 3.13 21.11 21.17
CA ILE A 217 3.38 19.68 20.89
C ILE A 217 2.38 19.18 19.85
N ARG A 218 2.91 18.67 18.74
CA ARG A 218 2.08 18.08 17.68
C ARG A 218 1.46 16.76 18.13
N PRO A 219 0.24 16.43 17.67
CA PRO A 219 -0.36 15.12 17.89
C PRO A 219 0.53 13.99 17.36
N LEU A 220 0.53 12.86 18.08
CA LEU A 220 1.24 11.65 17.67
C LEU A 220 0.30 10.78 16.85
N LYS A 221 0.68 10.42 15.64
CA LYS A 221 -0.06 9.46 14.81
C LYS A 221 0.12 8.05 15.37
N VAL A 222 -1.00 7.35 15.55
CA VAL A 222 -1.02 6.00 16.12
C VAL A 222 -1.74 4.97 15.25
N SER A 223 -2.52 5.42 14.26
CA SER A 223 -3.10 4.56 13.23
C SER A 223 -2.97 5.24 11.87
N GLY A 224 -2.46 4.53 10.87
CA GLY A 224 -2.50 4.95 9.49
C GLY A 224 -3.56 4.22 8.69
N SER A 225 -4.37 4.95 7.92
CA SER A 225 -5.48 4.37 7.15
C SER A 225 -5.14 4.25 5.66
N ALA A 226 -5.62 3.17 5.04
CA ALA A 226 -5.56 2.95 3.59
C ALA A 226 -6.79 2.21 3.07
N TYR A 227 -7.04 2.32 1.77
CA TYR A 227 -8.31 1.92 1.17
C TYR A 227 -8.13 1.17 -0.14
N LYS A 228 -9.07 0.27 -0.43
CA LYS A 228 -9.25 -0.34 -1.75
C LYS A 228 -10.74 -0.43 -2.08
N LEU A 229 -11.15 0.24 -3.15
CA LEU A 229 -12.52 0.22 -3.64
C LEU A 229 -12.63 -0.73 -4.84
N THR A 230 -13.69 -1.53 -4.85
CA THR A 230 -14.14 -2.32 -5.99
C THR A 230 -15.53 -1.84 -6.40
N ARG A 231 -16.11 -2.40 -7.47
CA ARG A 231 -17.45 -2.00 -7.92
C ARG A 231 -18.52 -2.14 -6.84
N ALA A 232 -18.48 -3.21 -6.04
CA ALA A 232 -19.52 -3.53 -5.07
C ALA A 232 -19.08 -3.38 -3.61
N ARG A 233 -17.77 -3.41 -3.34
CA ARG A 233 -17.23 -3.50 -1.99
C ARG A 233 -16.09 -2.52 -1.76
N ALA A 234 -15.98 -2.04 -0.53
CA ALA A 234 -14.90 -1.22 -0.05
C ALA A 234 -14.12 -1.96 1.04
N LEU A 235 -12.80 -1.82 1.01
CA LEU A 235 -11.90 -2.26 2.06
C LEU A 235 -11.26 -1.03 2.68
N HIS A 236 -11.35 -0.92 3.99
CA HIS A 236 -10.63 0.04 4.82
C HIS A 236 -9.77 -0.74 5.78
N HIS A 237 -8.45 -0.60 5.69
CA HIS A 237 -7.55 -1.14 6.68
C HIS A 237 -6.69 -0.05 7.29
N GLY A 238 -6.22 -0.32 8.51
CA GLY A 238 -5.26 0.53 9.15
C GLY A 238 -4.40 -0.24 10.12
N THR A 239 -3.39 0.45 10.60
CA THR A 239 -2.49 -0.03 11.64
C THR A 239 -2.92 0.52 13.00
N ALA A 240 -2.51 -0.09 14.09
CA ALA A 240 -2.65 0.48 15.42
C ALA A 240 -1.34 0.23 16.16
N LEU A 241 -0.59 1.30 16.40
CA LEU A 241 0.72 1.26 17.03
C LEU A 241 0.53 1.19 18.55
N LEU A 242 0.37 -0.03 19.05
CA LEU A 242 0.00 -0.28 20.44
C LEU A 242 1.21 -0.22 21.35
N ASN A 243 2.18 -1.11 21.14
CA ASN A 243 3.36 -1.22 22.01
C ASN A 243 4.58 -1.77 21.26
N SER A 244 4.94 -1.15 20.13
CA SER A 244 6.14 -1.54 19.38
C SER A 244 7.41 -1.23 20.21
N PRO A 245 8.29 -2.22 20.46
CA PRO A 245 9.58 -1.96 21.11
C PRO A 245 10.57 -1.27 20.15
N ASN A 246 10.25 -1.21 18.86
CA ASN A 246 11.16 -0.80 17.80
C ASN A 246 10.93 0.63 17.31
N LEU A 247 10.07 1.39 17.97
CA LEU A 247 9.67 2.73 17.53
C LEU A 247 10.85 3.67 17.25
N HIS A 248 11.96 3.49 17.98
CA HIS A 248 13.18 4.27 17.84
C HIS A 248 14.01 3.94 16.58
N VAL A 249 13.91 2.71 16.04
CA VAL A 249 14.65 2.29 14.83
C VAL A 249 13.83 2.38 13.55
N ILE A 250 12.48 2.41 13.63
CA ILE A 250 11.58 2.53 12.46
C ILE A 250 12.02 3.64 11.49
N PRO A 251 12.42 4.85 11.93
CA PRO A 251 12.85 5.91 11.00
C PRO A 251 14.04 5.51 10.12
N SER A 252 14.94 4.65 10.58
CA SER A 252 16.09 4.18 9.80
C SER A 252 15.67 3.32 8.60
N TYR A 253 14.62 2.49 8.78
CA TYR A 253 14.05 1.66 7.71
C TYR A 253 13.23 2.47 6.71
N LEU A 254 12.57 3.54 7.16
CA LEU A 254 11.67 4.36 6.33
C LEU A 254 12.35 5.59 5.69
N ARG A 255 13.67 5.73 5.83
CA ARG A 255 14.45 6.82 5.23
C ARG A 255 15.41 6.25 4.21
N SER A 256 14.97 6.23 2.94
CA SER A 256 15.84 5.79 1.86
C SER A 256 17.06 6.70 1.66
N PRO A 257 18.27 6.14 1.47
CA PRO A 257 19.44 6.90 1.04
C PRO A 257 19.29 7.48 -0.37
N ALA A 258 18.52 6.83 -1.25
CA ALA A 258 18.31 7.24 -2.63
C ALA A 258 17.24 8.34 -2.79
N LYS A 259 16.58 8.76 -1.70
CA LYS A 259 15.46 9.72 -1.74
C LYS A 259 15.78 11.02 -2.48
N GLN A 260 16.99 11.54 -2.27
CA GLN A 260 17.43 12.79 -2.91
C GLN A 260 17.94 12.61 -4.34
N TYR A 261 18.00 11.38 -4.86
CA TYR A 261 18.59 11.05 -6.16
C TYR A 261 17.56 10.47 -7.14
N ILE A 262 16.32 10.29 -6.69
CA ILE A 262 15.24 9.73 -7.50
C ILE A 262 14.12 10.76 -7.64
N LYS A 263 13.70 11.00 -8.88
CA LYS A 263 12.45 11.71 -9.20
C LYS A 263 11.51 10.78 -9.93
N GLY A 264 10.24 10.75 -9.55
CA GLY A 264 9.27 9.92 -10.26
C GLY A 264 7.81 10.28 -9.99
N ARG A 265 6.93 9.41 -10.47
CA ARG A 265 5.46 9.56 -10.39
C ARG A 265 4.83 8.69 -9.30
N SER A 266 5.64 8.21 -8.37
CA SER A 266 5.17 7.40 -7.25
C SER A 266 4.34 8.22 -6.26
N VAL A 267 3.53 7.52 -5.49
CA VAL A 267 2.87 8.12 -4.32
C VAL A 267 3.88 8.24 -3.19
N ASP A 268 4.11 9.46 -2.72
CA ASP A 268 5.03 9.72 -1.61
C ASP A 268 4.36 9.45 -0.26
N SER A 269 5.15 9.00 0.72
CA SER A 269 4.68 8.95 2.11
C SER A 269 4.59 10.34 2.75
N VAL A 270 3.53 10.56 3.52
CA VAL A 270 3.38 11.75 4.37
C VAL A 270 3.91 11.45 5.76
N SER A 271 5.11 11.94 6.06
CA SER A 271 5.74 11.76 7.37
C SER A 271 4.93 12.45 8.48
N SER A 272 4.83 11.81 9.64
CA SER A 272 4.16 12.35 10.82
C SER A 272 4.85 11.82 12.08
N PRO A 273 4.95 12.60 13.17
CA PRO A 273 5.37 12.07 14.46
C PRO A 273 4.48 10.89 14.86
N VAL A 274 5.06 9.81 15.37
CA VAL A 274 4.34 8.59 15.76
C VAL A 274 4.59 8.28 17.23
N GLY A 275 3.67 7.55 17.87
CA GLY A 275 3.77 7.17 19.27
C GLY A 275 3.09 5.83 19.54
N ASN A 276 3.52 5.13 20.59
CA ASN A 276 2.78 3.98 21.10
C ASN A 276 1.54 4.45 21.87
N ILE A 277 0.43 3.73 21.69
CA ILE A 277 -0.79 3.91 22.48
C ILE A 277 -0.58 3.39 23.92
N LEU A 278 0.32 2.42 24.11
CA LEU A 278 0.60 1.71 25.36
C LEU A 278 -0.58 0.86 25.84
N LEU A 279 -1.24 0.20 24.90
CA LEU A 279 -2.35 -0.73 25.15
C LEU A 279 -1.92 -2.16 24.83
N ASN A 280 -2.50 -3.14 25.51
CA ASN A 280 -2.29 -4.55 25.17
C ASN A 280 -3.02 -4.92 23.87
N ASN A 281 -2.42 -5.78 23.04
CA ASN A 281 -3.02 -6.21 21.78
C ASN A 281 -4.39 -6.87 21.95
N ASP A 282 -4.55 -7.75 22.95
CA ASP A 282 -5.80 -8.48 23.18
C ASP A 282 -6.91 -7.53 23.66
N GLU A 283 -6.56 -6.58 24.53
CA GLU A 283 -7.50 -5.55 25.00
C GLU A 283 -7.98 -4.66 23.85
N PHE A 284 -7.08 -4.26 22.95
CA PHE A 284 -7.44 -3.54 21.74
C PHE A 284 -8.36 -4.37 20.82
N ILE A 285 -7.97 -5.63 20.53
CA ILE A 285 -8.73 -6.53 19.66
C ILE A 285 -10.16 -6.73 20.19
N GLN A 286 -10.31 -6.99 21.49
CA GLN A 286 -11.62 -7.20 22.13
C GLN A 286 -12.51 -5.96 22.00
N ASN A 287 -11.96 -4.76 22.25
CA ASN A 287 -12.75 -3.52 22.16
C ASN A 287 -13.11 -3.15 20.72
N VAL A 288 -12.22 -3.37 19.75
CA VAL A 288 -12.55 -3.19 18.32
C VAL A 288 -13.66 -4.16 17.89
N GLN A 289 -13.62 -5.42 18.36
CA GLN A 289 -14.69 -6.39 18.09
C GLN A 289 -16.02 -6.00 18.71
N ARG A 290 -16.00 -5.43 19.93
CA ARG A 290 -17.19 -4.89 20.61
C ARG A 290 -17.81 -3.75 19.80
N GLU A 291 -17.04 -2.73 19.45
CA GLU A 291 -17.51 -1.60 18.64
C GLU A 291 -18.00 -2.04 17.25
N TYR A 292 -17.33 -3.02 16.63
CA TYR A 292 -17.76 -3.59 15.36
C TYR A 292 -19.12 -4.31 15.48
N LYS A 293 -19.33 -5.04 16.57
CA LYS A 293 -20.61 -5.73 16.84
C LYS A 293 -21.75 -4.74 17.01
N GLU A 294 -21.49 -3.62 17.69
CA GLU A 294 -22.47 -2.54 17.86
C GLU A 294 -22.77 -1.87 16.50
N LEU A 295 -21.73 -1.54 15.73
CA LEU A 295 -21.85 -0.87 14.43
C LEU A 295 -22.64 -1.68 13.38
N TYR A 296 -22.53 -3.01 13.39
CA TYR A 296 -23.17 -3.88 12.40
C TYR A 296 -24.26 -4.81 12.98
N SER A 297 -24.67 -4.60 14.24
CA SER A 297 -25.84 -5.23 14.88
C SER A 297 -25.95 -6.75 14.65
N GLY A 298 -24.92 -7.52 15.00
CA GLY A 298 -24.98 -8.98 14.87
C GLY A 298 -23.67 -9.72 14.62
N ALA A 299 -22.56 -9.28 15.20
CA ALA A 299 -21.29 -10.00 15.01
C ALA A 299 -21.35 -11.42 15.59
N ALA A 300 -21.06 -12.40 14.74
CA ALA A 300 -20.70 -13.75 15.16
C ALA A 300 -19.41 -13.71 16.00
N LYS A 301 -19.24 -14.71 16.88
CA LYS A 301 -17.96 -14.94 17.57
C LYS A 301 -16.83 -14.97 16.53
N ALA A 302 -15.74 -14.29 16.83
CA ALA A 302 -14.58 -14.24 15.96
C ALA A 302 -14.08 -15.65 15.63
N VAL A 303 -13.80 -15.89 14.36
CA VAL A 303 -13.20 -17.13 13.88
C VAL A 303 -11.71 -16.93 13.74
N GLU A 304 -10.94 -17.83 14.32
CA GLU A 304 -9.48 -17.83 14.16
C GLU A 304 -9.12 -18.43 12.81
N LEU A 305 -8.22 -17.74 12.10
CA LEU A 305 -7.62 -18.18 10.85
C LEU A 305 -6.11 -18.29 11.06
N GLY A 306 -5.43 -19.11 10.29
CA GLY A 306 -3.98 -19.22 10.30
C GLY A 306 -3.40 -19.60 8.94
N ASP A 307 -2.22 -20.19 8.98
CA ASP A 307 -1.46 -20.59 7.79
C ASP A 307 -2.19 -21.66 6.96
N GLU A 308 -3.11 -22.41 7.58
CA GLU A 308 -3.96 -23.38 6.89
C GLU A 308 -4.84 -22.75 5.79
N CYS A 309 -5.07 -21.44 5.83
CA CYS A 309 -5.73 -20.72 4.75
C CYS A 309 -4.96 -20.80 3.41
N LEU A 310 -3.68 -21.20 3.40
CA LEU A 310 -2.93 -21.49 2.17
C LEU A 310 -3.46 -22.70 1.39
N GLU A 311 -4.30 -23.55 1.99
CA GLU A 311 -5.00 -24.61 1.26
C GLU A 311 -6.11 -24.04 0.35
N ILE A 312 -6.54 -22.80 0.59
CA ILE A 312 -7.45 -22.07 -0.29
C ILE A 312 -6.67 -21.56 -1.50
N GLU A 313 -7.02 -22.05 -2.69
CA GLU A 313 -6.31 -21.79 -3.94
C GLU A 313 -6.04 -20.30 -4.20
N GLU A 314 -7.04 -19.44 -3.97
CA GLU A 314 -6.90 -18.00 -4.18
C GLU A 314 -6.01 -17.32 -3.15
N VAL A 315 -5.99 -17.80 -1.90
CA VAL A 315 -5.08 -17.28 -0.87
C VAL A 315 -3.64 -17.68 -1.22
N ARG A 316 -3.43 -18.94 -1.62
CA ARG A 316 -2.12 -19.43 -2.07
C ARG A 316 -1.58 -18.66 -3.28
N LYS A 317 -2.43 -18.40 -4.28
CA LYS A 317 -2.08 -17.56 -5.44
C LYS A 317 -1.77 -16.13 -5.02
N GLY A 318 -2.58 -15.57 -4.12
CA GLY A 318 -2.36 -14.24 -3.55
C GLY A 318 -1.01 -14.16 -2.85
N HIS A 319 -0.65 -15.18 -2.07
CA HIS A 319 0.61 -15.28 -1.35
C HIS A 319 1.78 -15.36 -2.32
N ALA A 320 1.74 -16.29 -3.29
CA ALA A 320 2.78 -16.44 -4.30
C ALA A 320 2.99 -15.15 -5.11
N GLU A 321 1.92 -14.44 -5.47
CA GLU A 321 2.02 -13.12 -6.11
C GLU A 321 2.69 -12.10 -5.18
N LEU A 322 2.23 -11.95 -3.93
CA LEU A 322 2.78 -10.94 -3.02
C LEU A 322 4.25 -11.19 -2.65
N SER A 323 4.67 -12.45 -2.60
CA SER A 323 6.06 -12.85 -2.34
C SER A 323 6.99 -12.69 -3.56
N SER A 324 6.44 -12.45 -4.76
CA SER A 324 7.23 -12.32 -5.99
C SER A 324 7.96 -10.98 -6.07
N LEU A 325 9.15 -11.00 -6.67
CA LEU A 325 9.91 -9.77 -6.95
C LEU A 325 9.21 -8.94 -8.02
N GLU A 326 8.54 -9.59 -8.97
CA GLU A 326 7.74 -8.96 -10.02
C GLU A 326 6.64 -8.09 -9.42
N TRP A 327 5.89 -8.61 -8.45
CA TRP A 327 4.89 -7.82 -7.73
C TRP A 327 5.54 -6.70 -6.91
N THR A 328 6.63 -6.98 -6.22
CA THR A 328 7.28 -6.01 -5.34
C THR A 328 7.87 -4.83 -6.12
N TYR A 329 8.52 -5.07 -7.25
CA TYR A 329 9.32 -4.06 -7.96
C TYR A 329 8.72 -3.59 -9.29
N MET A 330 8.09 -4.46 -10.08
CA MET A 330 7.60 -4.08 -11.42
C MET A 330 6.32 -3.23 -11.36
N GLN A 331 5.71 -3.13 -10.19
CA GLN A 331 4.60 -2.22 -9.91
C GLN A 331 5.04 -0.78 -9.66
N THR A 332 6.35 -0.52 -9.62
CA THR A 332 6.91 0.82 -9.39
C THR A 332 6.61 1.73 -10.58
N PRO A 333 5.94 2.90 -10.35
CA PRO A 333 5.73 3.89 -11.40
C PRO A 333 7.04 4.40 -11.98
N GLN A 334 6.97 5.06 -13.14
CA GLN A 334 8.15 5.62 -13.80
C GLN A 334 8.94 6.55 -12.87
N PHE A 335 10.26 6.41 -12.90
CA PHE A 335 11.19 7.29 -12.20
C PHE A 335 12.53 7.41 -12.94
N THR A 336 13.26 8.46 -12.62
CA THR A 336 14.64 8.72 -13.02
C THR A 336 15.50 8.74 -11.78
N PHE A 337 16.61 8.00 -11.81
CA PHE A 337 17.65 8.00 -10.79
C PHE A 337 18.92 8.66 -11.36
N SER A 338 19.57 9.54 -10.62
CA SER A 338 20.83 10.17 -11.05
C SER A 338 21.73 10.56 -9.89
N ASP A 339 23.02 10.76 -10.15
CA ASP A 339 23.99 11.28 -9.17
C ASP A 339 23.80 12.76 -8.82
N LEU A 340 22.92 13.46 -9.54
CA LEU A 340 22.51 14.82 -9.19
C LEU A 340 21.54 14.81 -8.00
N PRO A 341 21.89 15.46 -6.88
CA PRO A 341 20.96 15.61 -5.76
C PRO A 341 19.83 16.58 -6.13
N LEU A 342 18.61 16.18 -5.79
CA LEU A 342 17.38 16.90 -6.04
C LEU A 342 16.96 17.70 -4.82
N LYS A 343 16.42 18.89 -5.06
CA LYS A 343 15.71 19.66 -4.03
C LYS A 343 14.28 19.14 -3.89
N PRO A 344 13.71 19.11 -2.66
CA PRO A 344 12.38 18.53 -2.42
C PRO A 344 11.27 19.12 -3.30
N GLU A 345 11.31 20.43 -3.54
CA GLU A 345 10.30 21.20 -4.27
C GLU A 345 10.44 21.13 -5.80
N GLN A 346 11.54 20.60 -6.35
CA GLN A 346 11.77 20.56 -7.80
C GLN A 346 10.77 19.65 -8.51
N LYS A 347 10.14 20.15 -9.57
CA LYS A 347 9.24 19.34 -10.43
C LYS A 347 10.04 18.59 -11.49
N GLU A 348 9.49 17.48 -11.97
CA GLU A 348 10.15 16.59 -12.97
C GLU A 348 10.64 17.35 -14.22
N GLY A 349 9.86 18.32 -14.72
CA GLY A 349 10.23 19.12 -15.90
C GLY A 349 11.20 20.27 -15.64
N GLU A 350 11.61 20.51 -14.40
CA GLU A 350 12.54 21.59 -14.01
C GLU A 350 13.97 21.06 -13.79
N ILE A 351 14.17 19.75 -13.86
CA ILE A 351 15.46 19.12 -13.57
C ILE A 351 16.26 19.01 -14.85
N ASP A 352 17.39 19.71 -14.89
CA ASP A 352 18.40 19.52 -15.92
C ASP A 352 19.37 18.39 -15.50
N TYR A 353 19.41 17.34 -16.31
CA TYR A 353 20.31 16.19 -16.11
C TYR A 353 21.56 16.25 -16.99
N SER A 354 21.82 17.38 -17.65
CA SER A 354 22.97 17.57 -18.54
C SER A 354 24.30 17.29 -17.83
N ASP A 355 24.43 17.71 -16.57
CA ASP A 355 25.63 17.52 -15.75
C ASP A 355 25.69 16.19 -15.00
N ALA A 356 24.67 15.33 -15.10
CA ALA A 356 24.65 14.05 -14.43
C ALA A 356 25.72 13.11 -15.01
N LYS A 357 26.61 12.60 -14.14
CA LYS A 357 27.57 11.57 -14.53
C LYS A 357 26.89 10.24 -14.74
N PHE A 358 25.87 9.93 -13.95
CA PHE A 358 25.08 8.73 -14.08
C PHE A 358 23.60 9.07 -14.06
N ARG A 359 22.86 8.50 -15.01
CA ARG A 359 21.41 8.58 -15.03
C ARG A 359 20.81 7.25 -15.49
N LEU A 360 19.72 6.87 -14.85
CA LEU A 360 18.93 5.69 -15.15
C LEU A 360 17.45 6.08 -15.23
N ASP A 361 16.81 5.79 -16.35
CA ASP A 361 15.36 5.99 -16.54
C ASP A 361 14.65 4.63 -16.48
N VAL A 362 13.71 4.48 -15.56
CA VAL A 362 13.07 3.21 -15.23
C VAL A 362 11.55 3.32 -15.38
N ARG A 363 10.93 2.32 -16.02
CA ARG A 363 9.47 2.23 -16.19
C ARG A 363 9.00 0.81 -15.88
N TYR A 364 8.08 0.67 -14.92
CA TYR A 364 7.58 -0.63 -14.45
C TYR A 364 8.71 -1.59 -14.04
N GLY A 365 9.72 -1.05 -13.36
CA GLY A 365 10.91 -1.80 -12.95
C GLY A 365 11.94 -2.05 -14.05
N ALA A 366 11.60 -1.88 -15.34
CA ALA A 366 12.51 -2.09 -16.46
C ALA A 366 13.32 -0.83 -16.77
N VAL A 367 14.62 -0.99 -17.04
CA VAL A 367 15.47 0.10 -17.51
C VAL A 367 15.11 0.43 -18.96
N THR A 368 14.79 1.71 -19.18
CA THR A 368 14.40 2.27 -20.49
C THR A 368 15.44 3.24 -21.05
N GLY A 369 16.35 3.73 -20.20
CA GLY A 369 17.42 4.62 -20.60
C GLY A 369 18.55 4.59 -19.57
N CYS A 370 19.79 4.73 -20.05
CA CYS A 370 20.97 4.85 -19.21
C CYS A 370 21.95 5.85 -19.85
N GLN A 371 22.56 6.68 -19.02
CA GLN A 371 23.65 7.57 -19.39
C GLN A 371 24.78 7.40 -18.39
N LEU A 372 26.01 7.33 -18.91
CA LEU A 372 27.25 7.34 -18.15
C LEU A 372 28.22 8.35 -18.78
N LYS A 373 28.73 9.28 -17.98
CA LYS A 373 29.75 10.29 -18.34
C LYS A 373 30.87 10.26 -17.31
N LEU A 374 31.92 9.49 -17.58
CA LEU A 374 33.14 9.47 -16.76
C LEU A 374 34.28 10.15 -17.53
N LYS A 375 35.30 10.62 -16.81
CA LYS A 375 36.43 11.34 -17.44
C LYS A 375 37.21 10.46 -18.41
N ASP A 376 37.33 9.18 -18.08
CA ASP A 376 38.09 8.19 -18.84
C ASP A 376 37.19 7.25 -19.68
N SER A 377 35.87 7.50 -19.71
CA SER A 377 34.95 6.66 -20.50
C SER A 377 34.80 7.15 -21.93
N THR A 378 34.98 6.26 -22.89
CA THR A 378 34.65 6.49 -24.30
C THR A 378 33.13 6.41 -24.53
N THR A 379 32.62 7.09 -25.56
CA THR A 379 31.20 6.99 -25.97
C THR A 379 30.74 5.55 -26.16
N GLN A 380 31.63 4.68 -26.66
CA GLN A 380 31.37 3.26 -26.88
C GLN A 380 31.13 2.48 -25.57
N GLN A 381 31.78 2.85 -24.47
CA GLN A 381 31.59 2.22 -23.16
C GLN A 381 30.23 2.58 -22.55
N SER A 382 29.82 3.85 -22.69
CA SER A 382 28.48 4.29 -22.25
C SER A 382 27.37 3.61 -23.04
N GLU A 383 27.53 3.46 -24.36
CA GLU A 383 26.61 2.71 -25.21
C GLU A 383 26.54 1.23 -24.82
N ARG A 384 27.68 0.62 -24.50
CA ARG A 384 27.73 -0.78 -24.04
C ARG A 384 27.00 -0.98 -22.72
N LEU A 385 27.17 -0.08 -21.74
CA LEU A 385 26.41 -0.15 -20.48
C LEU A 385 24.90 -0.04 -20.74
N ALA A 386 24.50 0.90 -21.60
CA ALA A 386 23.10 1.07 -21.96
C ALA A 386 22.52 -0.19 -22.63
N GLN A 387 23.28 -0.86 -23.51
CA GLN A 387 22.88 -2.12 -24.13
C GLN A 387 22.76 -3.26 -23.10
N LEU A 388 23.70 -3.37 -22.15
CA LEU A 388 23.66 -4.40 -21.10
C LEU A 388 22.50 -4.19 -20.12
N LEU A 389 22.07 -2.96 -19.93
CA LEU A 389 20.94 -2.61 -19.08
C LEU A 389 19.59 -2.63 -19.82
N GLU A 390 19.60 -2.57 -21.15
CA GLU A 390 18.38 -2.46 -21.94
C GLU A 390 17.41 -3.61 -21.60
N LYS A 391 16.20 -3.26 -21.12
CA LYS A 391 15.15 -4.21 -20.72
C LYS A 391 15.48 -5.12 -19.54
N LYS A 392 16.62 -4.94 -18.85
CA LYS A 392 16.81 -5.55 -17.53
C LYS A 392 15.90 -4.88 -16.52
N HIS A 393 15.38 -5.64 -15.57
CA HIS A 393 14.71 -5.06 -14.43
C HIS A 393 15.73 -4.66 -13.36
N VAL A 394 15.52 -3.51 -12.72
CA VAL A 394 16.46 -3.00 -11.70
C VAL A 394 16.70 -4.02 -10.58
N HIS A 395 15.66 -4.76 -10.18
CA HIS A 395 15.75 -5.77 -9.12
C HIS A 395 16.51 -7.05 -9.51
N GLU A 396 16.76 -7.26 -10.80
CA GLU A 396 17.58 -8.37 -11.31
C GLU A 396 19.08 -8.02 -11.29
N ILE A 397 19.43 -6.75 -11.07
CA ILE A 397 20.82 -6.27 -11.05
C ILE A 397 21.36 -6.40 -9.63
N THR A 398 21.94 -7.57 -9.34
CA THR A 398 22.45 -7.89 -8.00
C THR A 398 23.85 -7.33 -7.74
N ASP A 399 24.66 -7.15 -8.78
CA ASP A 399 26.03 -6.63 -8.71
C ASP A 399 26.27 -5.57 -9.79
N TRP A 400 26.13 -4.31 -9.39
CA TRP A 400 26.43 -3.15 -10.24
C TRP A 400 27.93 -3.04 -10.54
N GLY A 401 28.81 -3.51 -9.66
CA GLY A 401 30.26 -3.53 -9.88
C GLY A 401 30.65 -4.44 -11.04
N ALA A 402 30.13 -5.67 -11.06
CA ALA A 402 30.34 -6.60 -12.16
C ALA A 402 29.81 -6.05 -13.49
N LEU A 403 28.60 -5.45 -13.46
CA LEU A 403 28.00 -4.82 -14.64
C LEU A 403 28.84 -3.67 -15.19
N PHE A 404 29.35 -2.79 -14.32
CA PHE A 404 30.22 -1.68 -14.72
C PHE A 404 31.56 -2.18 -15.27
N LYS A 405 32.16 -3.24 -14.68
CA LYS A 405 33.37 -3.87 -15.23
C LYS A 405 33.16 -4.43 -16.63
N GLU A 406 32.02 -5.07 -16.87
CA GLU A 406 31.66 -5.62 -18.19
C GLU A 406 31.48 -4.52 -19.25
N ALA A 407 31.01 -3.33 -18.84
CA ALA A 407 30.68 -2.23 -19.73
C ALA A 407 31.79 -1.21 -19.96
N ALA A 408 32.48 -0.77 -18.89
CA ALA A 408 33.15 0.54 -18.84
C ALA A 408 34.64 0.53 -18.44
N SER A 409 35.30 -0.63 -18.43
CA SER A 409 36.70 -0.83 -17.97
C SER A 409 36.89 -0.63 -16.46
N GLU A 410 37.95 -1.20 -15.91
CA GLU A 410 38.25 -1.26 -14.46
C GLU A 410 38.76 0.08 -13.88
N SER A 411 38.33 1.22 -14.43
CA SER A 411 38.77 2.53 -13.92
C SER A 411 38.24 2.76 -12.50
N ALA A 412 39.04 3.46 -11.69
CA ALA A 412 38.66 3.77 -10.31
C ALA A 412 37.34 4.57 -10.25
N GLU A 413 37.17 5.57 -11.12
CA GLU A 413 35.95 6.39 -11.16
C GLU A 413 34.70 5.54 -11.51
N ALA A 414 34.82 4.58 -12.44
CA ALA A 414 33.72 3.68 -12.79
C ALA A 414 33.35 2.78 -11.61
N MET A 415 34.35 2.23 -10.92
CA MET A 415 34.11 1.35 -9.77
C MET A 415 33.52 2.09 -8.56
N ASP A 416 33.95 3.33 -8.31
CA ASP A 416 33.37 4.16 -7.26
C ASP A 416 31.92 4.55 -7.58
N MET A 417 31.64 4.88 -8.84
CA MET A 417 30.25 5.09 -9.30
C MET A 417 29.42 3.83 -9.13
N ALA A 418 29.92 2.66 -9.52
CA ALA A 418 29.21 1.40 -9.39
C ALA A 418 28.87 1.08 -7.92
N LYS A 419 29.82 1.26 -7.00
CA LYS A 419 29.60 1.12 -5.55
C LYS A 419 28.53 2.09 -5.04
N TRP A 420 28.58 3.34 -5.49
CA TRP A 420 27.58 4.32 -5.13
C TRP A 420 26.18 3.91 -5.64
N VAL A 421 26.04 3.49 -6.91
CA VAL A 421 24.77 2.99 -7.47
C VAL A 421 24.26 1.78 -6.68
N GLN A 422 25.13 0.82 -6.34
CA GLN A 422 24.79 -0.35 -5.53
C GLN A 422 24.21 0.05 -4.16
N SER A 423 24.79 1.07 -3.51
CA SER A 423 24.33 1.56 -2.21
C SER A 423 22.98 2.30 -2.26
N MET A 424 22.61 2.84 -3.42
CA MET A 424 21.37 3.59 -3.62
C MET A 424 20.23 2.69 -4.12
N LEU A 425 20.53 1.75 -5.02
CA LEU A 425 19.57 0.85 -5.65
C LEU A 425 19.67 -0.59 -5.11
N SER A 426 20.01 -0.74 -3.83
CA SER A 426 20.17 -2.05 -3.19
C SER A 426 18.90 -2.89 -3.26
N ILE A 427 19.06 -4.21 -3.32
CA ILE A 427 17.99 -5.20 -3.29
C ILE A 427 18.23 -6.13 -2.09
N PRO A 428 17.23 -6.31 -1.19
CA PRO A 428 17.34 -7.27 -0.11
C PRO A 428 17.34 -8.70 -0.66
N HIS A 429 18.14 -9.56 -0.03
CA HIS A 429 18.28 -10.98 -0.39
C HIS A 429 17.70 -11.90 0.68
#